data_AF-A0A6I4SM76-F1
#
_entry.id   AF-A0A6I4SM76-F1
#
_cell.length_a   1.000
_cell.length_b   1.000
_cell.length_c   1.000
_cell.angle_alpha   90.00
_cell.angle_beta   90.00
_cell.angle_gamma   90.00
#
_symmetry.space_group_name_H-M   'P 1'
#
loop_
_entity.id
_entity.type
_entity.pdbx_description
1 polymer ?
#
loop_
_entity_poly.entity_id
_entity_poly.type
_entity_poly.pdbx_seq_one_letter_code
_entity_poly.pdbx_strand_id
1 'polypeptide(L)'
;MIEIIPFMLFLIEWHPDRPGEFDLQRQPMVFRALDECEIRGDELALERNITSVDGKQYQFACAEIPKSEEIRDAFTLEIGRALERDFGTKK
;
A
#
# COMPACT_ATOMS: atom_id res chain seq x y z
N MET A 1 26.56 8.25 6.17
CA MET A 1 25.32 8.00 6.91
C MET A 1 24.41 7.27 5.93
N ILE A 2 24.12 5.99 6.13
CA ILE A 2 23.29 5.21 5.21
C ILE A 2 21.84 5.54 5.57
N GLU A 3 21.10 6.13 4.64
CA GLU A 3 19.67 6.39 4.81
C GLU A 3 18.94 5.05 4.69
N ILE A 4 18.39 4.55 5.81
CA ILE A 4 17.57 3.35 5.82
C ILE A 4 16.16 3.78 5.39
N ILE A 5 15.77 3.43 4.17
CA ILE A 5 14.41 3.65 3.68
C ILE A 5 13.58 2.42 4.09
N PRO A 6 12.61 2.55 4.99
CA PRO A 6 11.81 1.40 5.41
C PRO A 6 10.74 1.07 4.37
N PHE A 7 10.38 -0.20 4.25
CA PHE A 7 9.38 -0.70 3.32
C PHE A 7 8.14 -1.24 4.05
N MET A 8 6.97 -1.02 3.48
CA MET A 8 5.69 -1.61 3.87
C MET A 8 5.31 -2.72 2.91
N LEU A 9 4.66 -3.74 3.46
CA LEU A 9 4.06 -4.82 2.70
C LEU A 9 2.55 -4.60 2.59
N PHE A 10 2.05 -4.64 1.36
CA PHE A 10 0.63 -4.72 1.05
C PHE A 10 0.30 -6.10 0.50
N LEU A 11 -0.80 -6.67 0.96
CA LEU A 11 -1.39 -7.87 0.39
C LEU A 11 -2.58 -7.42 -0.46
N ILE A 12 -2.62 -7.88 -1.71
CA ILE A 12 -3.65 -7.58 -2.68
C ILE A 12 -4.49 -8.84 -2.83
N GLU A 13 -5.72 -8.78 -2.36
CA GLU A 13 -6.73 -9.83 -2.56
C GLU A 13 -7.57 -9.47 -3.79
N TRP A 14 -7.83 -10.44 -4.66
CA TRP A 14 -8.74 -10.26 -5.79
C TRP A 14 -9.44 -11.58 -6.14
N HIS A 15 -10.58 -11.49 -6.83
CA HIS A 15 -11.34 -12.66 -7.25
C HIS A 15 -11.35 -12.78 -8.79
N PRO A 16 -10.90 -13.90 -9.38
CA PRO A 16 -10.84 -14.06 -10.85
C PRO A 16 -12.19 -13.89 -11.56
N ASP A 17 -13.26 -14.40 -10.94
CA ASP A 17 -14.61 -14.32 -11.51
C ASP A 17 -15.34 -13.00 -11.23
N ARG A 18 -14.73 -12.07 -10.47
CA ARG A 18 -15.32 -10.76 -10.15
C ARG A 18 -14.33 -9.64 -10.48
N PRO A 19 -14.12 -9.36 -11.78
CA PRO A 19 -13.16 -8.36 -12.19
C PRO A 19 -13.51 -6.99 -11.61
N GLY A 20 -12.53 -6.35 -10.97
CA GLY A 20 -12.70 -5.07 -10.30
C GLY A 20 -12.94 -5.15 -8.79
N GLU A 21 -13.23 -6.33 -8.23
CA GLU A 21 -13.21 -6.56 -6.78
C GLU A 21 -11.78 -6.84 -6.34
N PHE A 22 -11.10 -5.81 -5.82
CA PHE A 22 -9.80 -5.93 -5.16
C PHE A 22 -9.86 -5.32 -3.76
N ASP A 23 -9.19 -5.96 -2.81
CA ASP A 23 -8.97 -5.43 -1.48
C ASP A 23 -7.46 -5.30 -1.23
N LEU A 24 -7.07 -4.15 -0.68
CA LEU A 24 -5.68 -3.81 -0.43
C LEU A 24 -5.45 -3.74 1.08
N GLN A 25 -4.75 -4.72 1.63
CA GLN A 25 -4.51 -4.86 3.06
C GLN A 25 -3.05 -4.56 3.40
N ARG A 26 -2.81 -3.43 4.06
CA ARG A 26 -1.49 -3.11 4.62
C ARG A 26 -1.19 -4.07 5.78
N GLN A 27 -0.07 -4.78 5.69
CA GLN A 27 0.41 -5.62 6.78
C GLN A 27 1.07 -4.76 7.87
N PRO A 28 0.94 -5.13 9.16
CA PRO A 28 1.45 -4.33 10.28
C PRO A 28 2.98 -4.37 10.44
N MET A 29 3.70 -4.99 9.50
CA MET A 29 5.15 -5.15 9.52
C MET A 29 5.86 -4.06 8.69
N VAL A 30 7.07 -3.70 9.10
CA VAL A 30 7.94 -2.76 8.39
C VAL A 30 9.31 -3.41 8.21
N PHE A 31 9.86 -3.32 7.00
CA PHE A 31 11.13 -3.93 6.62
C PHE A 31 12.18 -2.86 6.41
N ARG A 32 13.46 -3.21 6.59
CA ARG A 32 14.57 -2.25 6.40
C ARG A 32 15.14 -2.30 4.99
N ALA A 33 14.87 -3.38 4.27
CA ALA A 33 15.30 -3.59 2.91
C ALA A 33 14.16 -4.18 2.07
N LEU A 34 14.23 -3.95 0.76
CA LEU A 34 13.20 -4.38 -0.18
C LEU A 34 13.13 -5.91 -0.29
N ASP A 35 14.29 -6.57 -0.32
CA ASP A 35 14.40 -8.04 -0.40
C ASP A 35 13.74 -8.74 0.80
N GLU A 36 13.93 -8.22 2.02
CA GLU A 36 13.25 -8.72 3.21
C GLU A 36 11.72 -8.60 3.09
N CYS A 37 11.23 -7.50 2.52
CA CYS A 37 9.81 -7.29 2.27
C CYS A 37 9.27 -8.26 1.21
N GLU A 38 9.98 -8.43 0.10
CA GLU A 38 9.57 -9.29 -1.02
C GLU A 38 9.53 -10.77 -0.61
N ILE A 39 10.55 -11.25 0.10
CA ILE A 39 10.58 -12.63 0.61
C ILE A 39 9.36 -12.88 1.52
N ARG A 40 9.11 -11.96 2.46
CA ARG A 40 7.98 -12.13 3.38
C ARG A 40 6.62 -11.99 2.68
N GLY A 41 6.55 -11.12 1.67
CA GLY A 41 5.37 -10.94 0.84
C GLY A 41 5.03 -12.19 0.02
N ASP A 42 6.04 -12.81 -0.58
CA ASP A 42 5.87 -14.04 -1.37
C ASP A 42 5.40 -15.21 -0.51
N GLU A 43 6.05 -15.43 0.65
CA GLU A 43 5.63 -16.44 1.62
C GLU A 43 4.17 -16.26 2.05
N LEU A 44 3.77 -15.03 2.38
CA LEU A 44 2.43 -14.73 2.86
C LEU A 44 1.38 -14.89 1.76
N ALA A 45 1.67 -14.40 0.54
CA ALA A 45 0.77 -14.56 -0.59
C ALA A 45 0.60 -16.05 -0.95
N LEU A 46 1.69 -16.83 -0.94
CA LEU A 46 1.65 -18.27 -1.17
C LEU A 46 0.81 -19.00 -0.11
N GLU A 47 1.05 -18.72 1.17
CA GLU A 47 0.28 -19.30 2.29
C GLU A 47 -1.23 -19.01 2.15
N ARG A 48 -1.59 -17.77 1.80
CA ARG A 48 -2.98 -17.35 1.60
C ARG A 48 -3.60 -18.00 0.38
N ASN A 49 -2.87 -18.12 -0.73
CA ASN A 49 -3.34 -18.81 -1.91
C ASN A 49 -3.58 -20.31 -1.66
N ILE A 50 -2.72 -20.97 -0.88
CA ILE A 50 -2.89 -22.40 -0.53
C ILE A 50 -4.12 -22.60 0.38
N THR A 51 -4.38 -21.66 1.27
CA THR A 51 -5.47 -21.75 2.26
C THR A 51 -6.79 -21.11 1.80
N SER A 52 -6.79 -20.42 0.66
CA SER A 52 -7.96 -19.78 0.07
C SER A 52 -8.99 -20.82 -0.37
N VAL A 53 -10.15 -20.84 0.29
CA VAL A 53 -11.27 -21.74 -0.05
C VAL A 53 -12.27 -21.06 -0.99
N ASP A 54 -12.26 -19.72 -1.03
CA ASP A 54 -13.28 -18.91 -1.70
C ASP A 54 -12.92 -18.54 -3.15
N GLY A 55 -11.92 -19.20 -3.76
CA GLY A 55 -11.46 -18.89 -5.13
C GLY A 55 -10.70 -17.57 -5.28
N LYS A 56 -10.45 -16.87 -4.17
CA LYS A 56 -9.66 -15.63 -4.13
C LYS A 56 -8.20 -15.92 -4.39
N GLN A 57 -7.55 -14.98 -5.07
CA GLN A 57 -6.11 -14.96 -5.29
C GLN A 57 -5.47 -13.80 -4.53
N TYR A 58 -4.26 -14.04 -4.06
CA TYR A 58 -3.47 -13.12 -3.27
C TYR A 58 -2.16 -12.83 -4.00
N GLN A 59 -1.81 -11.55 -4.08
CA GLN A 59 -0.50 -11.07 -4.51
C GLN A 59 0.04 -10.10 -3.46
N PHE A 60 1.31 -9.72 -3.58
CA PHE A 60 1.91 -8.74 -2.69
C PHE A 60 2.50 -7.57 -3.44
N ALA A 61 2.65 -6.45 -2.75
CA ALA A 61 3.41 -5.31 -3.20
C ALA A 61 4.20 -4.72 -2.03
N CYS A 62 5.48 -4.42 -2.29
CA CYS A 62 6.32 -3.69 -1.35
C CYS A 62 6.41 -2.23 -1.79
N ALA A 63 6.23 -1.31 -0.85
CA ALA A 63 6.32 0.12 -1.11
C ALA A 63 7.16 0.80 -0.04
N GLU A 64 7.95 1.79 -0.44
CA GLU A 64 8.69 2.62 0.50
C GLU A 64 7.72 3.35 1.43
N ILE A 65 8.09 3.47 2.70
CA ILE A 65 7.40 4.37 3.62
C ILE A 65 7.69 5.79 3.17
N PRO A 66 6.65 6.57 2.82
CA PRO A 66 6.85 7.95 2.43
C PRO A 66 7.52 8.71 3.56
N LYS A 67 8.41 9.64 3.22
CA LYS A 67 9.06 10.48 4.22
C LYS A 67 8.01 11.33 4.94
N SER A 68 8.24 11.64 6.21
CA SER A 68 7.30 12.47 6.99
C SER A 68 6.95 13.80 6.31
N GLU A 69 7.91 14.37 5.56
CA GLU A 69 7.71 15.59 4.77
C GLU A 69 6.74 15.35 3.60
N GLU A 70 6.89 14.25 2.86
CA GLU A 70 5.99 13.87 1.76
C GLU A 70 4.56 13.62 2.25
N ILE A 71 4.42 12.99 3.42
CA ILE A 71 3.11 12.80 4.05
C ILE A 71 2.49 14.16 4.39
N ARG A 72 3.24 15.03 5.08
CA ARG A 72 2.75 16.36 5.46
C ARG A 72 2.34 17.16 4.23
N ASP A 73 3.13 17.12 3.17
CA ASP A 73 2.87 17.86 1.95
C ASP A 73 1.64 17.31 1.21
N ALA A 74 1.45 15.99 1.17
CA ALA A 74 0.25 15.36 0.60
C ALA A 74 -1.04 15.80 1.32
N PHE A 75 -1.04 15.79 2.65
CA PHE A 75 -2.19 16.27 3.44
C PHE A 75 -2.40 17.78 3.28
N THR A 76 -1.33 18.57 3.22
CA THR A 76 -1.42 20.03 3.01
C THR A 76 -2.01 20.36 1.63
N LEU A 77 -1.59 19.63 0.59
CA LEU A 77 -2.14 19.72 -0.77
C LEU A 77 -3.61 19.31 -0.83
N GLU A 78 -3.99 18.26 -0.11
CA GLU A 78 -5.39 17.79 -0.06
C GLU A 78 -6.29 18.81 0.62
N ILE A 79 -5.86 19.38 1.75
CA ILE A 79 -6.55 20.49 2.43
C ILE A 79 -6.65 21.70 1.51
N GLY A 80 -5.57 22.06 0.80
CA GLY A 80 -5.57 23.16 -0.17
C GLY A 80 -6.60 22.94 -1.30
N ARG A 81 -6.63 21.74 -1.89
CA ARG A 81 -7.61 21.35 -2.92
C ARG A 81 -9.05 21.32 -2.41
N ALA A 82 -9.26 20.96 -1.14
CA ALA A 82 -10.58 21.01 -0.51
C ALA A 82 -11.04 22.46 -0.31
N LEU A 83 -10.17 23.32 0.20
CA LEU A 83 -10.44 24.75 0.37
C LEU A 83 -10.69 25.47 -0.96
N GLU A 84 -9.95 25.15 -2.02
CA GLU A 84 -10.21 25.68 -3.37
C GLU A 84 -11.57 25.25 -3.94
N ARG A 85 -12.00 24.02 -3.63
CA ARG A 85 -13.33 23.51 -3.99
C ARG A 85 -14.44 24.26 -3.25
N ASP A 86 -14.26 24.49 -1.95
CA ASP A 86 -15.30 25.04 -1.08
C ASP A 86 -15.43 26.57 -1.19
N PHE A 87 -14.32 27.28 -1.42
CA PHE A 87 -14.31 28.75 -1.48
C PHE A 87 -14.23 29.33 -2.89
N GLY A 88 -14.02 28.47 -3.90
CA GLY A 88 -13.76 28.88 -5.28
C GLY A 88 -12.40 29.57 -5.44
N THR A 89 -11.77 29.38 -6.60
CA THR A 89 -10.51 30.04 -6.93
C THR A 89 -10.72 31.55 -6.93
N LYS A 90 -10.28 32.25 -5.88
CA LYS A 90 -10.13 33.70 -5.93
C LYS A 90 -8.97 34.01 -6.87
N LYS A 91 -9.30 34.18 -8.15
CA LYS A 91 -8.47 34.86 -9.14
C LYS A 91 -8.16 36.28 -8.70
#